data_AF-A0A0A7LLX0-F1
#
_entry.id   AF-A0A0A7LLX0-F1
#
_cell.length_a   1.000
_cell.length_b   1.000
_cell.length_c   1.000
_cell.angle_alpha   90.00
_cell.angle_beta   90.00
_cell.angle_gamma   90.00
#
_symmetry.space_group_name_H-M   'P 1'
#
loop_
_entity.id
_entity.type
_entity.pdbx_description
1 polymer ?
#
loop_
_entity_poly.entity_id
_entity_poly.type
_entity_poly.pdbx_seq_one_letter_code
_entity_poly.pdbx_strand_id
1 'polypeptide(L)'
;MTIKQKSQTLLDTVFRKKQFSQYADNDFMDIAIFHNYWFNKVDKDKIELFGVISKPETDYTLAFYHYFDLTNRKLNFVEHTDDEE
;
A
#
# COMPACT_ATOMS: atom_id res chain seq x y z
N MET A 1 3.51 -8.15 -6.38
CA MET A 1 4.13 -6.95 -6.95
C MET A 1 5.63 -7.17 -7.02
N THR A 2 6.23 -6.87 -8.16
CA THR A 2 7.68 -7.02 -8.36
C THR A 2 8.24 -5.70 -8.88
N ILE A 3 9.24 -5.15 -8.17
CA ILE A 3 10.02 -3.99 -8.59
C ILE A 3 11.40 -4.47 -9.01
N LYS A 4 11.80 -4.13 -10.25
CA LYS A 4 13.11 -4.48 -10.80
C LYS A 4 13.84 -3.22 -11.26
N GLN A 5 15.15 -3.23 -11.07
CA GLN A 5 16.06 -2.27 -11.67
C GLN A 5 17.00 -3.02 -12.60
N LYS A 6 16.83 -2.83 -13.92
CA LYS A 6 17.47 -3.65 -14.95
C LYS A 6 17.16 -5.14 -14.72
N SER A 7 18.17 -5.98 -14.53
CA SER A 7 18.05 -7.41 -14.23
C SER A 7 17.89 -7.72 -12.74
N GLN A 8 18.07 -6.73 -11.86
CA GLN A 8 18.05 -6.95 -10.42
C GLN A 8 16.63 -6.77 -9.87
N THR A 9 16.12 -7.79 -9.16
CA THR A 9 14.91 -7.65 -8.35
C THR A 9 15.22 -6.87 -7.08
N LEU A 10 14.55 -5.74 -6.90
CA LEU A 10 14.66 -4.91 -5.70
C LEU A 10 13.61 -5.29 -4.65
N LEU A 11 12.40 -5.63 -5.10
CA LEU A 11 11.30 -6.09 -4.26
C LEU A 11 10.50 -7.13 -5.03
N ASP A 12 10.18 -8.24 -4.39
CA ASP A 12 9.22 -9.21 -4.92
C ASP A 12 8.38 -9.75 -3.77
N THR A 13 7.14 -9.29 -3.70
CA THR A 13 6.27 -9.55 -2.56
C THR A 13 4.81 -9.64 -2.96
N VAL A 14 4.02 -10.33 -2.14
CA VAL A 14 2.57 -10.43 -2.28
C VAL A 14 1.93 -9.64 -1.16
N PHE A 15 1.26 -8.55 -1.51
CA PHE A 15 0.44 -7.80 -0.57
C PHE A 15 -0.90 -8.49 -0.37
N ARG A 16 -1.32 -8.59 0.89
CA ARG A 16 -2.60 -9.18 1.30
C ARG A 16 -3.33 -8.21 2.21
N LYS A 17 -4.66 -8.15 2.08
CA LYS A 17 -5.50 -7.28 2.90
C LYS A 17 -5.19 -7.36 4.41
N LYS A 18 -4.93 -8.57 4.92
CA LYS A 18 -4.60 -8.81 6.34
C LYS A 18 -3.38 -8.05 6.86
N GLN A 19 -2.44 -7.63 6.00
CA GLN A 19 -1.29 -6.83 6.44
C GLN A 19 -1.70 -5.40 6.82
N PHE A 20 -2.92 -4.99 6.45
CA PHE A 20 -3.49 -3.68 6.71
C PHE A 20 -4.54 -3.70 7.82
N SER A 21 -4.76 -4.84 8.48
CA SER A 21 -5.81 -4.97 9.51
C SER A 21 -5.54 -4.19 10.79
N GLN A 22 -4.36 -3.60 10.95
CA GLN A 22 -4.09 -2.68 12.06
C GLN A 22 -4.67 -1.27 11.82
N TYR A 23 -5.05 -0.96 10.58
CA TYR A 23 -5.54 0.35 10.14
C TYR A 23 -7.06 0.39 9.93
N ALA A 24 -7.75 -0.72 10.18
CA ALA A 24 -9.20 -0.79 10.09
C ALA A 24 -9.74 -1.89 11.01
N ASP A 25 -11.01 -1.78 11.41
CA ASP A 25 -11.65 -2.78 12.24
C ASP A 25 -11.84 -4.12 11.50
N ASN A 26 -12.03 -5.19 12.29
CA ASN A 26 -12.15 -6.54 11.76
C ASN A 26 -13.41 -6.69 10.88
N ASP A 27 -14.50 -6.01 11.22
CA ASP A 27 -15.78 -6.11 10.51
C ASP A 27 -15.65 -5.55 9.08
N PHE A 28 -14.95 -4.42 8.92
CA PHE A 28 -14.55 -3.88 7.64
C PHE A 28 -13.62 -4.84 6.91
N MET A 29 -12.55 -5.29 7.55
CA MET A 29 -11.52 -6.12 6.92
C MET A 29 -12.05 -7.47 6.42
N ASP A 30 -13.09 -8.02 7.04
CA ASP A 30 -13.72 -9.27 6.63
C ASP A 30 -14.41 -9.13 5.26
N ILE A 31 -15.18 -8.06 5.07
CA ILE A 31 -15.93 -7.82 3.83
C ILE A 31 -15.15 -7.03 2.78
N ALA A 32 -14.09 -6.33 3.18
CA ALA A 32 -13.39 -5.42 2.29
C ALA A 32 -12.66 -6.14 1.15
N ILE A 33 -12.67 -5.46 0.00
CA ILE A 33 -11.98 -5.85 -1.22
C ILE A 33 -10.68 -5.04 -1.30
N PHE A 34 -9.57 -5.74 -1.42
CA PHE A 34 -8.30 -5.13 -1.77
C PHE A 34 -8.23 -5.01 -3.29
N HIS A 35 -8.42 -3.80 -3.81
CA HIS A 35 -8.57 -3.57 -5.25
C HIS A 35 -7.24 -3.73 -5.96
N ASN A 36 -6.30 -2.87 -5.63
CA ASN A 36 -4.99 -2.90 -6.24
C ASN A 36 -3.99 -2.08 -5.44
N TYR A 37 -2.75 -2.17 -5.89
CA TYR A 37 -1.60 -1.54 -5.31
C TYR A 37 -0.68 -1.07 -6.44
N TRP A 38 -0.51 0.24 -6.59
CA TRP A 38 0.09 0.84 -7.76
C TRP A 38 1.24 1.77 -7.42
N PHE A 39 2.15 1.90 -8.38
CA PHE A 39 3.18 2.93 -8.37
C PHE A 39 2.53 4.32 -8.44
N ASN A 40 2.91 5.22 -7.53
CA ASN A 40 2.49 6.61 -7.58
C ASN A 40 3.60 7.49 -8.17
N LYS A 41 4.75 7.58 -7.48
CA LYS A 41 5.89 8.40 -7.90
C LYS A 41 7.21 7.88 -7.34
N VAL A 42 8.31 8.41 -7.87
CA VAL A 42 9.63 8.34 -7.22
C VAL A 42 9.90 9.70 -6.59
N ASP A 43 10.25 9.72 -5.31
CA ASP A 43 10.72 10.91 -4.59
C ASP A 43 12.10 10.62 -3.99
N LYS A 44 13.13 11.28 -4.55
CA LYS A 44 14.54 11.07 -4.18
C LYS A 44 14.90 9.59 -4.19
N ASP A 45 15.20 9.02 -3.02
CA ASP A 45 15.61 7.64 -2.83
C ASP A 45 14.43 6.74 -2.40
N LYS A 46 13.20 7.11 -2.72
CA LYS A 46 12.00 6.35 -2.34
C LYS A 46 11.05 6.17 -3.51
N ILE A 47 10.50 4.97 -3.64
CA ILE A 47 9.33 4.70 -4.48
C ILE A 47 8.09 4.82 -3.60
N GLU A 48 7.20 5.74 -3.94
CA GLU A 48 5.88 5.84 -3.33
C GLU A 48 4.89 4.97 -4.09
N LEU A 49 4.12 4.22 -3.33
CA LEU A 49 3.16 3.25 -3.80
C LEU A 49 1.83 3.54 -3.11
N PHE A 50 0.74 3.58 -3.87
CA PHE A 50 -0.59 3.85 -3.37
C PHE A 50 -1.46 2.60 -3.46
N GLY A 51 -2.27 2.36 -2.44
CA GLY A 51 -3.16 1.21 -2.35
C GLY A 51 -4.51 1.59 -1.80
N VAL A 52 -5.52 0.82 -2.20
CA VAL A 52 -6.90 1.05 -1.81
C VAL A 52 -7.58 -0.25 -1.42
N ILE A 53 -8.20 -0.25 -0.23
CA ILE A 53 -9.12 -1.27 0.24
C ILE A 53 -10.49 -0.62 0.39
N SER A 54 -11.54 -1.17 -0.21
CA SER A 54 -12.88 -0.60 -0.06
C SER A 54 -13.88 -1.62 0.46
N LYS A 55 -14.90 -1.12 1.12
CA LYS A 55 -16.08 -1.91 1.45
C LYS A 55 -16.93 -2.05 0.18
N PRO A 56 -17.40 -3.26 -0.17
CA PRO A 56 -18.31 -3.45 -1.28
C PRO A 56 -19.59 -2.64 -1.08
N GLU A 57 -20.15 -2.11 -2.17
CA GLU A 57 -21.47 -1.46 -2.19
C GLU A 57 -21.59 -0.20 -1.30
N THR A 58 -20.46 0.38 -0.89
CA THR A 58 -20.40 1.66 -0.20
C THR A 58 -19.25 2.51 -0.74
N ASP A 59 -19.24 3.80 -0.38
CA ASP A 59 -18.13 4.71 -0.70
C ASP A 59 -16.98 4.60 0.32
N TYR A 60 -17.11 3.75 1.34
CA TYR A 60 -16.14 3.65 2.42
C TYR A 60 -14.86 2.95 1.94
N THR A 61 -13.76 3.69 2.03
CA THR A 61 -12.49 3.33 1.42
C THR A 61 -11.34 3.66 2.36
N LEU A 62 -10.46 2.68 2.58
CA LEU A 62 -9.17 2.85 3.23
C LEU A 62 -8.10 3.03 2.14
N ALA A 63 -7.65 4.27 1.99
CA ALA A 63 -6.54 4.67 1.16
C ALA A 63 -5.23 4.60 1.98
N PHE A 64 -4.13 4.12 1.39
CA PHE A 64 -2.84 4.07 2.09
C PHE A 64 -1.65 4.17 1.16
N TYR A 65 -0.54 4.68 1.67
CA TYR A 65 0.70 4.86 0.93
C TYR A 65 1.83 4.05 1.56
N HIS A 66 2.66 3.38 0.76
CA HIS A 66 3.94 2.87 1.27
C HIS A 66 5.11 3.48 0.52
N TYR A 67 6.23 3.47 1.22
CA TYR A 67 7.49 3.94 0.70
C TYR A 67 8.46 2.77 0.67
N PHE A 68 8.94 2.44 -0.52
CA PHE A 68 10.07 1.55 -0.69
C PHE A 68 11.34 2.38 -0.78
N ASP A 69 12.17 2.32 0.26
CA ASP A 69 13.45 3.01 0.36
C ASP A 69 14.49 2.29 -0.53
N LEU A 70 15.01 3.00 -1.53
CA LEU A 70 15.95 2.48 -2.51
C LEU A 70 17.37 2.34 -1.95
N THR A 71 17.71 3.10 -0.90
CA THR A 71 19.04 3.10 -0.26
C THR A 71 19.24 1.85 0.57
N ASN A 72 18.25 1.48 1.38
CA ASN A 72 18.32 0.30 2.27
C ASN A 72 17.42 -0.86 1.84
N ARG A 73 16.65 -0.71 0.77
CA ARG A 73 15.71 -1.71 0.21
C ARG A 73 14.66 -2.18 1.21
N LYS A 74 14.22 -1.29 2.11
CA LYS A 74 13.15 -1.58 3.05
C LYS A 74 11.83 -1.00 2.58
N LEU A 75 10.78 -1.80 2.72
CA LEU A 75 9.41 -1.34 2.57
C LEU A 75 8.90 -0.85 3.91
N ASN A 76 8.51 0.43 3.97
CA ASN A 76 7.92 1.03 5.16
C ASN A 76 6.45 1.36 4.89
N PHE A 77 5.60 0.94 5.82
CA PHE A 77 4.17 1.20 5.80
C PHE A 77 3.93 2.53 6.49
N VAL A 78 3.32 3.49 5.77
CA VAL A 78 2.93 4.76 6.36
C VAL A 78 1.43 4.86 6.19
N GLU A 79 0.72 4.93 7.31
CA GLU A 79 -0.67 5.33 7.27
C GLU A 79 -0.68 6.80 6.84
N HIS A 80 -1.27 7.07 5.68
CA HIS A 80 -1.70 8.42 5.40
C HIS A 80 -3.16 8.43 5.83
N THR A 81 -3.39 8.91 7.05
CA THR A 81 -4.66 9.57 7.30
C THR A 81 -4.67 10.75 6.33
N ASP A 82 -5.67 10.82 5.46
CA ASP A 82 -6.11 12.13 5.04
C ASP A 82 -6.53 12.79 6.36
N ASP A 83 -5.64 13.61 6.92
CA ASP A 83 -6.07 14.59 7.91
C ASP A 83 -7.10 15.43 7.17
N GLU A 84 -8.37 15.06 7.36
CA GLU A 84 -9.53 15.80 6.87
C GLU A 84 -9.32 17.28 7.26
N GLU A 85 -9.53 18.17 6.29
CA GLU A 85 -9.54 19.62 6.46
C GLU A 85 -10.31 20.11 7.70
#